data_AF-A0A7Y2PAH8-F1
#
_entry.id   AF-A0A7Y2PAH8-F1
#
_cell.length_a   1.000
_cell.length_b   1.000
_cell.length_c   1.000
_cell.angle_alpha   90.00
_cell.angle_beta   90.00
_cell.angle_gamma   90.00
#
_symmetry.space_group_name_H-M   'P 1'
#
loop_
_entity.id
_entity.type
_entity.pdbx_description
1 polymer ?
#
loop_
_entity_poly.entity_id
_entity_poly.type
_entity_poly.pdbx_seq_one_letter_code
_entity_poly.pdbx_strand_id
1 'polypeptide(L)'
;GGRIRLLPDGVIDQIAAGEVVERPASLLKELLENAVDSSAGRIEAEIFGPFPFSIRVSDDGVGMTAEEAEAAVRRHTTSKIASADDLQNLSTYGFRGEALPSIGSVSRLRILTRPHDRDSGTEVVVEGGKVRSVREAGTPRGTTVEVTNLFGNIPARLKFLKTPRTEMTHLWEVFHGVAIPGGGTSFRMSDGKTDVLYEGGESSSDRAKRHAREGAKYLVPMRLSSAFFRITGWAGLPHLSRFGASGIHFFVNGRHFRDKGIFAAVREAYRGILPADRQPVIYLFLECDPHEADVNVHPAKMEVRFRYGKDLFELVRHAIGEALGEIPVVPSAVSLSGRAEVRTGAPMPPKTGEPQEGNLFGDQPAAPLLFRAPEGDFLDREKEGGFGSLRPVAQLLGTYIVCEGMGEVVIIDQHAADERIVFSRLKDSYLGKNAPVQRWLVPQVVSLPGAGRKERAGIEAFLSAV
;
A
#
# COMPACT_ATOMS: atom_id res chain seq x y z
N GLY A 1 -38.76 28.50 6.72
CA GLY A 1 -37.45 29.17 6.76
C GLY A 1 -37.02 29.34 8.20
N GLY A 2 -35.89 28.77 8.60
CA GLY A 2 -35.39 28.88 9.96
C GLY A 2 -34.73 30.24 10.20
N ARG A 3 -35.07 30.92 11.30
CA ARG A 3 -34.38 32.15 11.75
C ARG A 3 -32.93 31.80 12.15
N ILE A 4 -31.99 32.66 11.77
CA ILE A 4 -30.57 32.55 12.17
C ILE A 4 -30.50 32.71 13.69
N ARG A 5 -29.79 31.80 14.37
CA ARG A 5 -29.59 31.78 15.83
C ARG A 5 -28.19 31.28 16.14
N LEU A 6 -27.58 31.80 17.20
CA LEU A 6 -26.34 31.23 17.73
C LEU A 6 -26.59 29.78 18.16
N LEU A 7 -25.64 28.91 17.81
CA LEU A 7 -25.65 27.53 18.26
C LEU A 7 -25.15 27.49 19.72
N PRO A 8 -25.77 26.67 20.60
CA PRO A 8 -25.21 26.40 21.91
C PRO A 8 -23.79 25.83 21.78
N ASP A 9 -22.90 26.17 22.71
CA ASP A 9 -21.50 25.72 22.68
C ASP A 9 -21.42 24.20 22.46
N GLY A 10 -22.17 23.39 23.23
CA GLY A 10 -22.18 21.94 23.06
C GLY A 10 -22.56 21.43 21.65
N VAL A 11 -23.28 22.19 20.84
CA VAL A 11 -23.59 21.85 19.44
C VAL A 11 -22.46 22.27 18.50
N ILE A 12 -21.85 23.44 18.73
CA ILE A 12 -20.62 23.87 18.04
C ILE A 12 -19.53 22.82 18.27
N ASP A 13 -19.44 22.32 19.50
CA ASP A 13 -18.47 21.32 19.92
C ASP A 13 -18.64 20.01 19.15
N GLN A 14 -19.88 19.55 19.02
CA GLN A 14 -20.20 18.37 18.25
C GLN A 14 -19.93 18.58 16.77
N ILE A 15 -20.17 19.77 16.21
CA ILE A 15 -19.90 20.07 14.80
C ILE A 15 -18.39 20.09 14.54
N ALA A 16 -17.61 20.83 15.32
CA ALA A 16 -16.14 20.92 15.19
C ALA A 16 -15.48 19.54 15.38
N ALA A 17 -15.94 18.76 16.36
CA ALA A 17 -15.46 17.39 16.53
C ALA A 17 -15.84 16.46 15.37
N GLY A 18 -16.79 16.86 14.51
CA GLY A 18 -17.13 16.15 13.26
C GLY A 18 -16.18 16.38 12.12
N GLU A 19 -15.52 17.53 12.12
CA GLU A 19 -14.48 17.86 11.16
C GLU A 19 -13.13 17.25 11.55
N VAL A 20 -12.91 17.03 12.86
CA VAL A 20 -11.65 16.47 13.41
C VAL A 20 -11.73 14.94 13.62
N VAL A 21 -12.86 14.41 14.11
CA VAL A 21 -13.02 12.98 14.44
C VAL A 21 -14.22 12.38 13.70
N GLU A 22 -13.95 11.93 12.47
CA GLU A 22 -14.95 11.26 11.62
C GLU A 22 -15.15 9.78 12.00
N ARG A 23 -14.10 9.11 12.47
CA ARG A 23 -14.08 7.64 12.72
C ARG A 23 -12.97 7.23 13.69
N PRO A 24 -13.00 6.00 14.24
CA PRO A 24 -11.98 5.52 15.18
C PRO A 24 -10.54 5.61 14.64
N ALA A 25 -10.35 5.37 13.34
CA ALA A 25 -9.03 5.46 12.71
C ALA A 25 -8.44 6.88 12.73
N SER A 26 -9.27 7.92 12.54
CA SER A 26 -8.82 9.32 12.64
C SER A 26 -8.36 9.65 14.06
N LEU A 27 -9.08 9.14 15.06
CA LEU A 27 -8.71 9.28 16.46
C LEU A 27 -7.36 8.60 16.76
N LEU A 28 -7.19 7.36 16.33
CA LEU A 28 -5.93 6.63 16.52
C LEU A 28 -4.76 7.39 15.89
N LYS A 29 -4.94 7.93 14.68
CA LYS A 29 -3.92 8.73 13.99
C LYS A 29 -3.47 9.90 14.85
N GLU A 30 -4.40 10.72 15.34
CA GLU A 30 -4.08 11.90 16.15
C GLU A 30 -3.38 11.52 17.47
N LEU A 31 -3.79 10.43 18.12
CA LEU A 31 -3.13 9.95 19.34
C LEU A 31 -1.70 9.45 19.08
N LEU A 32 -1.49 8.68 18.00
CA LEU A 32 -0.16 8.21 17.62
C LEU A 32 0.76 9.37 17.23
N GLU A 33 0.25 10.35 16.49
CA GLU A 33 1.02 11.55 16.11
C GLU A 33 1.39 12.40 17.33
N ASN A 34 0.49 12.55 18.30
CA ASN A 34 0.80 13.23 19.55
C ASN A 34 1.87 12.51 20.38
N ALA A 35 1.86 11.17 20.38
CA ALA A 35 2.89 10.36 21.03
C ALA A 35 4.25 10.44 20.31
N VAL A 36 4.27 10.56 18.97
CA VAL A 36 5.52 10.81 18.24
C VAL A 36 6.08 12.19 18.58
N ASP A 37 5.22 13.20 18.63
CA ASP A 37 5.61 14.57 18.99
C ASP A 37 6.09 14.71 20.44
N SER A 38 5.72 13.80 21.35
CA SER A 38 6.21 13.79 22.74
C SER A 38 7.64 13.24 22.87
N SER A 39 8.32 12.99 21.73
CA SER A 39 9.66 12.38 21.66
C SER A 39 9.72 11.00 22.32
N ALA A 40 8.64 10.22 22.20
CA ALA A 40 8.57 8.87 22.75
C ALA A 40 9.51 7.90 22.02
N GLY A 41 10.21 7.08 22.82
CA GLY A 41 10.99 5.94 22.33
C GLY A 41 10.15 4.68 22.14
N ARG A 42 9.01 4.59 22.82
CA ARG A 42 8.06 3.47 22.73
C ARG A 42 6.62 3.97 22.77
N ILE A 43 5.83 3.51 21.81
CA ILE A 43 4.41 3.80 21.65
C ILE A 43 3.64 2.48 21.53
N GLU A 44 2.63 2.29 22.37
CA GLU A 44 1.79 1.10 22.42
C GLU A 44 0.31 1.49 22.24
N ALA A 45 -0.35 0.91 21.24
CA ALA A 45 -1.77 1.08 20.97
C ALA A 45 -2.54 -0.23 21.25
N GLU A 46 -3.66 -0.14 21.94
CA GLU A 46 -4.52 -1.27 22.27
C GLU A 46 -5.95 -0.96 21.87
N ILE A 47 -6.55 -1.87 21.09
CA ILE A 47 -7.95 -1.83 20.67
C ILE A 47 -8.72 -2.89 21.44
N PHE A 48 -9.70 -2.50 22.25
CA PHE A 48 -10.40 -3.41 23.15
C PHE A 48 -11.88 -3.05 23.32
N GLY A 49 -12.61 -3.95 23.99
CA GLY A 49 -14.04 -3.77 24.26
C GLY A 49 -14.96 -4.02 23.04
N PRO A 50 -16.28 -3.90 23.23
CA PRO A 50 -17.26 -4.10 22.17
C PRO A 50 -17.20 -2.94 21.15
N PHE A 51 -17.78 -3.16 19.97
CA PHE A 51 -17.91 -2.11 18.96
C PHE A 51 -18.98 -1.07 19.38
N PRO A 52 -18.74 0.26 19.21
CA PRO A 52 -17.52 0.90 18.71
C PRO A 52 -16.33 0.73 19.66
N PHE A 53 -15.19 0.33 19.11
CA PHE A 53 -14.01 -0.07 19.88
C PHE A 53 -13.52 1.03 20.84
N SER A 54 -13.02 0.61 22.00
CA SER A 54 -12.21 1.47 22.87
C SER A 54 -10.75 1.43 22.43
N ILE A 55 -10.07 2.56 22.54
CA ILE A 55 -8.71 2.75 22.05
C ILE A 55 -7.87 3.29 23.20
N ARG A 56 -6.76 2.63 23.51
CA ARG A 56 -5.75 3.13 24.45
C ARG A 56 -4.44 3.31 23.70
N VAL A 57 -3.81 4.47 23.85
CA VAL A 57 -2.46 4.75 23.33
C VAL A 57 -1.59 5.16 24.51
N SER A 58 -0.45 4.49 24.70
CA SER A 58 0.52 4.77 25.75
C SER A 58 1.88 5.07 25.14
N ASP A 59 2.54 6.10 25.64
CA ASP A 59 3.87 6.52 25.23
C ASP A 59 4.76 6.79 26.44
N ASP A 60 6.07 6.67 26.25
CA ASP A 60 7.10 6.99 27.24
C ASP A 60 7.77 8.36 26.99
N GLY A 61 7.06 9.27 26.32
CA GLY A 61 7.56 10.61 26.03
C GLY A 61 7.59 11.54 27.24
N VAL A 62 7.71 12.84 26.99
CA VAL A 62 7.96 13.86 28.03
C VAL A 62 6.90 13.95 29.14
N GLY A 63 5.65 13.52 28.87
CA GLY A 63 4.53 13.69 29.79
C GLY A 63 4.02 15.14 29.90
N MET A 64 3.03 15.38 30.77
CA MET A 64 2.45 16.69 31.04
C MET A 64 2.28 16.92 32.55
N THR A 65 2.50 18.14 33.02
CA THR A 65 2.13 18.57 34.38
C THR A 65 0.61 18.57 34.57
N ALA A 66 0.14 18.73 35.82
CA ALA A 66 -1.30 18.76 36.10
C ALA A 66 -1.99 19.93 35.38
N GLU A 67 -1.36 21.10 35.38
CA GLU A 67 -1.84 22.31 34.73
C GLU A 67 -1.86 22.15 33.21
N GLU A 68 -0.82 21.55 32.62
CA GLU A 68 -0.76 21.26 31.18
C GLU A 68 -1.77 20.20 30.77
N ALA A 69 -1.96 19.14 31.55
CA ALA A 69 -2.92 18.09 31.26
C ALA A 69 -4.36 18.62 31.30
N GLU A 70 -4.67 19.51 32.25
CA GLU A 70 -5.96 20.19 32.29
C GLU A 70 -6.12 21.20 31.15
N ALA A 71 -5.06 21.93 30.79
CA ALA A 71 -5.05 22.84 29.65
C ALA A 71 -5.22 22.11 28.31
N ALA A 72 -4.61 20.93 28.13
CA ALA A 72 -4.64 20.13 26.91
C ALA A 72 -6.04 19.63 26.53
N VAL A 73 -6.95 19.53 27.51
CA VAL A 73 -8.35 19.16 27.29
C VAL A 73 -9.30 20.35 27.16
N ARG A 74 -8.81 21.57 27.38
CA ARG A 74 -9.55 22.81 27.12
C ARG A 74 -9.34 23.26 25.67
N ARG A 75 -10.31 23.99 25.12
CA ARG A 75 -10.23 24.51 23.74
C ARG A 75 -9.15 25.58 23.60
N HIS A 76 -8.68 25.78 22.36
CA HIS A 76 -7.78 26.86 21.96
C HIS A 76 -6.46 26.92 22.75
N THR A 77 -5.99 25.78 23.27
CA THR A 77 -4.75 25.71 24.04
C THR A 77 -3.81 24.70 23.40
N THR A 78 -2.64 25.16 22.93
CA THR A 78 -1.59 24.31 22.37
C THR A 78 -0.23 24.82 22.84
N SER A 79 0.69 23.91 23.14
CA SER A 79 2.08 24.23 23.50
C SER A 79 2.98 24.45 22.29
N LYS A 80 2.46 24.31 21.06
CA LYS A 80 3.26 24.17 19.82
C LYS A 80 3.30 25.42 18.91
N ILE A 81 2.55 26.48 19.22
CA ILE A 81 2.58 27.76 18.48
C ILE A 81 2.53 28.97 19.41
N ALA A 82 3.44 29.92 19.19
CA ALA A 82 3.44 31.20 19.89
C ALA A 82 3.15 32.39 18.96
N SER A 83 3.29 32.23 17.63
CA SER A 83 3.09 33.30 16.65
C SER A 83 2.49 32.83 15.31
N ALA A 84 1.97 33.78 14.52
CA ALA A 84 1.45 33.51 13.17
C ALA A 84 2.53 33.08 12.15
N ASP A 85 3.81 33.38 12.42
CA ASP A 85 4.95 32.95 11.60
C ASP A 85 5.33 31.48 11.83
N ASP A 86 5.03 30.93 13.02
CA ASP A 86 5.22 29.49 13.32
C ASP A 86 4.30 28.60 12.47
N LEU A 87 3.20 29.17 11.94
CA LEU A 87 2.25 28.50 11.05
C LEU A 87 2.84 28.20 9.66
N GLN A 88 4.00 28.77 9.32
CA GLN A 88 4.66 28.57 8.03
C GLN A 88 5.86 27.59 8.10
N ASN A 89 6.33 27.23 9.31
CA ASN A 89 7.53 26.41 9.54
C ASN A 89 7.24 25.09 10.31
N LEU A 90 6.10 24.44 10.03
CA LEU A 90 5.65 23.25 10.76
C LEU A 90 6.54 22.01 10.53
N SER A 91 7.47 21.75 11.46
CA SER A 91 8.22 20.49 11.54
C SER A 91 7.56 19.43 12.44
N THR A 92 6.56 19.77 13.27
CA THR A 92 5.88 18.82 14.19
C THR A 92 4.54 18.30 13.66
N TYR A 93 4.09 17.13 14.12
CA TYR A 93 2.95 16.38 13.55
C TYR A 93 1.59 16.98 13.92
N GLY A 94 1.41 17.56 15.12
CA GLY A 94 0.12 18.00 15.66
C GLY A 94 0.00 19.48 15.99
N PHE A 95 -0.38 20.33 15.03
CA PHE A 95 -0.57 21.78 15.24
C PHE A 95 -1.98 22.23 15.64
N ARG A 96 -2.87 21.33 16.08
CA ARG A 96 -4.19 21.73 16.57
C ARG A 96 -4.35 21.24 18.00
N GLY A 97 -4.26 22.16 18.96
CA GLY A 97 -4.71 21.96 20.35
C GLY A 97 -6.24 21.74 20.44
N GLU A 98 -6.80 21.04 19.48
CA GLU A 98 -8.21 20.76 19.27
C GLU A 98 -8.47 19.25 19.22
N ALA A 99 -7.46 18.41 19.04
CA ALA A 99 -7.63 16.95 18.95
C ALA A 99 -8.19 16.35 20.24
N LEU A 100 -7.51 16.50 21.38
CA LEU A 100 -7.97 15.98 22.67
C LEU A 100 -9.31 16.57 23.13
N PRO A 101 -9.56 17.90 23.03
CA PRO A 101 -10.87 18.47 23.32
C PRO A 101 -11.97 17.91 22.41
N SER A 102 -11.71 17.76 21.10
CA SER A 102 -12.68 17.20 20.15
C SER A 102 -13.01 15.75 20.48
N ILE A 103 -12.00 14.93 20.76
CA ILE A 103 -12.17 13.54 21.19
C ILE A 103 -13.00 13.48 22.48
N GLY A 104 -12.65 14.27 23.49
CA GLY A 104 -13.37 14.33 24.76
C GLY A 104 -14.82 14.78 24.63
N SER A 105 -15.16 15.59 23.62
CA SER A 105 -16.53 16.02 23.33
C SER A 105 -17.46 14.91 22.83
N VAL A 106 -16.91 13.88 22.19
CA VAL A 106 -17.66 12.79 21.54
C VAL A 106 -17.43 11.42 22.19
N SER A 107 -16.75 11.38 23.33
CA SER A 107 -16.38 10.14 24.01
C SER A 107 -16.22 10.34 25.51
N ARG A 108 -15.85 9.27 26.21
CA ARG A 108 -15.25 9.32 27.54
C ARG A 108 -13.74 9.15 27.39
N LEU A 109 -13.01 10.23 27.62
CA LEU A 109 -11.56 10.35 27.51
C LEU A 109 -10.94 10.30 28.90
N ARG A 110 -9.93 9.47 29.07
CA ARG A 110 -9.11 9.39 30.29
C ARG A 110 -7.64 9.55 29.91
N ILE A 111 -6.96 10.49 30.54
CA ILE A 111 -5.54 10.75 30.35
C ILE A 111 -4.83 10.47 31.66
N LEU A 112 -3.81 9.63 31.63
CA LEU A 112 -2.85 9.44 32.71
C LEU A 112 -1.51 9.96 32.19
N THR A 113 -0.85 10.85 32.93
CA THR A 113 0.40 11.43 32.45
C THR A 113 1.32 11.77 33.61
N ARG A 114 2.63 11.58 33.43
CA ARG A 114 3.64 11.96 34.42
C ARG A 114 4.91 12.48 33.73
N PRO A 115 5.31 13.72 34.02
CA PRO A 115 6.59 14.27 33.58
C PRO A 115 7.79 13.51 34.16
N HIS A 116 8.94 13.57 33.49
CA HIS A 116 10.15 12.89 33.95
C HIS A 116 10.70 13.45 35.28
N ASP A 117 10.44 14.73 35.56
CA ASP A 117 10.91 15.48 36.73
C ASP A 117 9.93 15.43 37.92
N ARG A 118 8.85 14.65 37.82
CA ARG A 118 7.84 14.49 38.89
C ARG A 118 7.74 13.06 39.37
N ASP A 119 7.51 12.90 40.67
CA ASP A 119 7.36 11.59 41.30
C ASP A 119 5.93 11.03 41.17
N SER A 120 4.93 11.91 41.12
CA SER A 120 3.52 11.57 40.90
C SER A 120 2.99 12.08 39.56
N GLY A 121 2.01 11.37 39.02
CA GLY A 121 1.33 11.77 37.78
C GLY A 121 -0.06 12.32 38.04
N THR A 122 -0.74 12.66 36.94
CA THR A 122 -2.08 13.23 36.94
C THR A 122 -3.02 12.35 36.13
N GLU A 123 -4.22 12.10 36.66
CA GLU A 123 -5.36 11.57 35.93
C GLU A 123 -6.34 12.70 35.60
N VAL A 124 -6.65 12.85 34.32
CA VAL A 124 -7.71 13.73 33.81
C VAL A 124 -8.81 12.89 33.17
N VAL A 125 -10.05 13.08 33.59
CA VAL A 125 -11.22 12.42 32.99
C VAL A 125 -12.13 13.47 32.37
N VAL A 126 -12.44 13.30 31.09
CA VAL A 126 -13.35 14.15 30.32
C VAL A 126 -14.48 13.29 29.78
N GLU A 127 -15.70 13.79 29.88
CA GLU A 127 -16.89 13.11 29.38
C GLU A 127 -17.82 14.11 28.71
N GLY A 128 -18.10 13.90 27.43
CA GLY A 128 -18.98 14.80 26.66
C GLY A 128 -18.49 16.25 26.65
N GLY A 129 -17.17 16.44 26.63
CA GLY A 129 -16.50 17.74 26.53
C GLY A 129 -16.32 18.45 27.87
N LYS A 130 -16.79 17.87 28.97
CA LYS A 130 -16.65 18.44 30.32
C LYS A 130 -15.61 17.67 31.12
N VAL A 131 -14.68 18.39 31.73
CA VAL A 131 -13.74 17.84 32.70
C VAL A 131 -14.53 17.37 33.92
N ARG A 132 -14.45 16.09 34.24
CA ARG A 132 -15.13 15.45 35.37
C ARG A 132 -14.27 15.41 36.61
N SER A 133 -12.98 15.12 36.43
CA SER A 133 -12.01 15.04 37.51
C SER A 133 -10.61 15.31 37.00
N VAL A 134 -9.83 16.00 37.82
CA VAL A 134 -8.37 16.11 37.73
C VAL A 134 -7.85 15.72 39.10
N ARG A 135 -7.01 14.68 39.17
CA ARG A 135 -6.48 14.20 40.45
C ARG A 135 -5.09 13.61 40.27
N GLU A 136 -4.35 13.58 41.37
CA GLU A 136 -3.07 12.88 41.44
C GLU A 136 -3.27 11.37 41.28
N ALA A 137 -2.41 10.71 40.51
CA ALA A 137 -2.48 9.28 40.23
C ALA A 137 -1.08 8.67 40.05
N GLY A 138 -0.93 7.42 40.49
CA GLY A 138 0.27 6.62 40.21
C GLY A 138 0.27 6.13 38.76
N THR A 139 1.25 6.55 37.97
CA THR A 139 1.42 6.16 36.57
C THR A 139 2.90 6.18 36.18
N PRO A 140 3.37 5.35 35.23
CA PRO A 140 4.71 5.47 34.68
C PRO A 140 4.95 6.85 34.03
N ARG A 141 6.22 7.15 33.73
CA ARG A 141 6.58 8.36 32.96
C ARG A 141 6.00 8.27 31.55
N GLY A 142 5.65 9.43 30.99
CA GLY A 142 4.98 9.52 29.70
C GLY A 142 3.48 9.72 29.84
N THR A 143 2.72 9.33 28.80
CA THR A 143 1.29 9.59 28.71
C THR A 143 0.53 8.36 28.24
N THR A 144 -0.59 8.05 28.89
CA THR A 144 -1.57 7.07 28.44
C THR A 144 -2.90 7.77 28.21
N VAL A 145 -3.39 7.72 26.98
CA VAL A 145 -4.70 8.23 26.59
C VAL A 145 -5.63 7.07 26.29
N GLU A 146 -6.73 6.97 27.03
CA GLU A 146 -7.77 5.96 26.87
C GLU A 146 -9.09 6.60 26.45
N VAL A 147 -9.66 6.12 25.35
CA VAL A 147 -10.91 6.58 24.77
C VAL A 147 -11.92 5.45 24.78
N THR A 148 -13.03 5.69 25.46
CA THR A 148 -14.15 4.73 25.62
C THR A 148 -15.46 5.40 25.23
N ASN A 149 -16.50 4.61 24.95
CA ASN A 149 -17.85 5.11 24.62
C ASN A 149 -17.86 6.13 23.45
N LEU A 150 -17.10 5.84 22.39
CA LEU A 150 -16.98 6.72 21.23
C LEU A 150 -18.35 6.90 20.54
N PHE A 151 -18.72 8.15 20.29
CA PHE A 151 -20.01 8.60 19.75
C PHE A 151 -21.24 8.23 20.57
N GLY A 152 -21.08 7.83 21.85
CA GLY A 152 -22.20 7.49 22.72
C GLY A 152 -23.22 8.62 22.90
N ASN A 153 -22.77 9.89 22.79
CA ASN A 153 -23.60 11.08 22.85
C ASN A 153 -24.05 11.62 21.47
N ILE A 154 -23.66 10.97 20.35
CA ILE A 154 -24.04 11.37 18.99
C ILE A 154 -24.51 10.14 18.18
N PRO A 155 -25.76 9.67 18.39
CA PRO A 155 -26.28 8.46 17.74
C PRO A 155 -26.28 8.50 16.21
N ALA A 156 -26.37 9.70 15.61
CA ALA A 156 -26.28 9.85 14.16
C ALA A 156 -24.93 9.38 13.62
N ARG A 157 -23.82 9.64 14.33
CA ARG A 157 -22.46 9.22 13.91
C ARG A 157 -22.23 7.73 14.02
N LEU A 158 -22.80 7.09 15.04
CA LEU A 158 -22.75 5.63 15.16
C LEU A 158 -23.31 4.95 13.90
N LYS A 159 -24.32 5.53 13.24
CA LYS A 159 -24.89 5.01 11.99
C LYS A 159 -23.99 5.19 10.76
N PHE A 160 -23.03 6.11 10.78
CA PHE A 160 -22.09 6.32 9.68
C PHE A 160 -20.88 5.39 9.74
N LEU A 161 -20.63 4.77 10.90
CA LEU A 161 -19.57 3.78 11.02
C LEU A 161 -19.84 2.58 10.11
N LYS A 162 -18.76 2.07 9.50
CA LYS A 162 -18.82 0.85 8.69
C LYS A 162 -18.87 -0.38 9.62
N THR A 163 -18.81 -1.56 9.00
CA THR A 163 -18.75 -2.82 9.77
C THR A 163 -17.53 -2.82 10.70
N PRO A 164 -17.58 -3.52 11.85
CA PRO A 164 -16.45 -3.62 12.77
C PRO A 164 -15.16 -4.10 12.07
N ARG A 165 -15.29 -5.02 11.11
CA ARG A 165 -14.15 -5.51 10.31
C ARG A 165 -13.53 -4.40 9.45
N THR A 166 -14.35 -3.57 8.80
CA THR A 166 -13.88 -2.46 7.97
C THR A 166 -13.19 -1.38 8.82
N GLU A 167 -13.77 -1.02 9.96
CA GLU A 167 -13.14 -0.04 10.86
C GLU A 167 -11.83 -0.57 11.46
N MET A 168 -11.75 -1.88 11.76
CA MET A 168 -10.49 -2.51 12.18
C MET A 168 -9.42 -2.45 11.09
N THR A 169 -9.77 -2.70 9.82
CA THR A 169 -8.83 -2.53 8.70
C THR A 169 -8.29 -1.09 8.63
N HIS A 170 -9.14 -0.09 8.82
CA HIS A 170 -8.69 1.31 8.83
C HIS A 170 -7.79 1.65 10.02
N LEU A 171 -8.04 1.06 11.20
CA LEU A 171 -7.16 1.22 12.36
C LEU A 171 -5.75 0.66 12.07
N TRP A 172 -5.68 -0.54 11.51
CA TRP A 172 -4.39 -1.15 11.11
C TRP A 172 -3.69 -0.34 10.01
N GLU A 173 -4.42 0.14 8.99
CA GLU A 173 -3.86 1.00 7.94
C GLU A 173 -3.22 2.26 8.52
N VAL A 174 -3.89 2.92 9.48
CA VAL A 174 -3.37 4.11 10.17
C VAL A 174 -2.14 3.76 11.01
N PHE A 175 -2.18 2.69 11.78
CA PHE A 175 -1.05 2.25 12.59
C PHE A 175 0.19 1.99 11.73
N HIS A 176 0.06 1.23 10.64
CA HIS A 176 1.16 0.99 9.71
C HIS A 176 1.63 2.29 9.04
N GLY A 177 0.70 3.21 8.73
CA GLY A 177 0.99 4.52 8.19
C GLY A 177 1.91 5.37 9.06
N VAL A 178 1.77 5.29 10.39
CA VAL A 178 2.65 6.03 11.34
C VAL A 178 3.88 5.20 11.70
N ALA A 179 3.73 3.90 11.91
CA ALA A 179 4.79 3.04 12.42
C ALA A 179 5.85 2.69 11.36
N ILE A 180 5.50 2.49 10.08
CA ILE A 180 6.51 2.16 9.05
C ILE A 180 7.57 3.27 8.88
N PRO A 181 7.21 4.56 8.75
CA PRO A 181 8.19 5.63 8.58
C PRO A 181 8.90 6.06 9.88
N GLY A 182 8.34 5.76 11.06
CA GLY A 182 8.83 6.23 12.37
C GLY A 182 10.12 5.54 12.86
N GLY A 183 11.21 5.63 12.11
CA GLY A 183 12.52 5.12 12.51
C GLY A 183 12.97 5.72 13.85
N GLY A 184 13.58 4.93 14.72
CA GLY A 184 14.00 5.34 16.07
C GLY A 184 13.01 4.99 17.18
N THR A 185 11.70 4.94 16.89
CA THR A 185 10.65 4.69 17.89
C THR A 185 10.07 3.27 17.75
N SER A 186 9.89 2.59 18.88
CA SER A 186 9.20 1.30 18.94
C SER A 186 7.69 1.50 18.88
N PHE A 187 6.99 0.76 18.01
CA PHE A 187 5.54 0.79 17.86
C PHE A 187 4.95 -0.59 18.07
N ARG A 188 3.98 -0.71 18.98
CA ARG A 188 3.17 -1.93 19.14
C ARG A 188 1.70 -1.61 18.98
N MET A 189 0.95 -2.46 18.29
CA MET A 189 -0.50 -2.43 18.31
C MET A 189 -1.08 -3.81 18.52
N SER A 190 -2.10 -3.92 19.38
CA SER A 190 -2.88 -5.16 19.56
C SER A 190 -4.38 -4.90 19.52
N ASP A 191 -5.12 -5.84 18.92
CA ASP A 191 -6.59 -5.91 18.94
C ASP A 191 -7.14 -7.13 19.72
N GLY A 192 -6.28 -7.77 20.51
CA GLY A 192 -6.56 -9.01 21.25
C GLY A 192 -6.49 -10.29 20.39
N LYS A 193 -6.48 -10.19 19.06
CA LYS A 193 -6.28 -11.33 18.15
C LYS A 193 -4.97 -11.25 17.40
N THR A 194 -4.62 -10.05 16.98
CA THR A 194 -3.40 -9.70 16.27
C THR A 194 -2.58 -8.79 17.16
N ASP A 195 -1.27 -9.00 17.18
CA ASP A 195 -0.29 -8.19 17.88
C ASP A 195 0.89 -7.97 16.94
N VAL A 196 1.22 -6.71 16.67
CA VAL A 196 2.30 -6.31 15.77
C VAL A 196 3.23 -5.39 16.52
N LEU A 197 4.52 -5.71 16.46
CA LEU A 197 5.62 -4.91 17.02
C LEU A 197 6.59 -4.50 15.90
N TYR A 198 6.98 -3.23 15.92
CA TYR A 198 8.09 -2.67 15.16
C TYR A 198 9.09 -2.08 16.15
N GLU A 199 10.34 -2.51 16.13
CA GLU A 199 11.35 -2.05 17.10
C GLU A 199 12.01 -0.74 16.66
N GLY A 200 12.43 0.09 17.63
CA GLY A 200 13.01 1.42 17.38
C GLY A 200 14.27 1.43 16.51
N GLY A 201 15.03 0.34 16.45
CA GLY A 201 16.23 0.23 15.61
C GLY A 201 15.98 -0.16 14.15
N GLU A 202 14.74 -0.49 13.79
CA GLU A 202 14.44 -1.01 12.46
C GLU A 202 14.31 0.07 11.39
N SER A 203 14.83 -0.21 10.20
CA SER A 203 14.64 0.66 9.04
C SER A 203 13.18 0.61 8.54
N SER A 204 12.71 1.70 7.92
CA SER A 204 11.38 1.73 7.29
C SER A 204 11.20 0.65 6.22
N SER A 205 12.31 0.26 5.56
CA SER A 205 12.33 -0.85 4.61
C SER A 205 12.04 -2.20 5.29
N ASP A 206 12.65 -2.47 6.44
CA ASP A 206 12.45 -3.73 7.18
C ASP A 206 11.02 -3.80 7.73
N ARG A 207 10.50 -2.68 8.25
CA ARG A 207 9.11 -2.55 8.69
C ARG A 207 8.12 -2.81 7.55
N ALA A 208 8.40 -2.27 6.35
CA ALA A 208 7.59 -2.50 5.15
C ALA A 208 7.60 -3.98 4.71
N LYS A 209 8.77 -4.63 4.71
CA LYS A 209 8.88 -6.07 4.41
C LYS A 209 8.10 -6.91 5.42
N ARG A 210 8.20 -6.61 6.72
CA ARG A 210 7.41 -7.32 7.75
C ARG A 210 5.91 -7.13 7.55
N HIS A 211 5.47 -5.92 7.22
CA HIS A 211 4.07 -5.66 6.89
C HIS A 211 3.60 -6.48 5.67
N ALA A 212 4.44 -6.64 4.66
CA ALA A 212 4.15 -7.47 3.48
C ALA A 212 4.10 -8.99 3.77
N ARG A 213 4.64 -9.45 4.91
CA ARG A 213 4.67 -10.86 5.34
C ARG A 213 5.24 -11.76 4.24
N GLU A 214 4.51 -12.80 3.84
CA GLU A 214 4.90 -13.71 2.76
C GLU A 214 5.06 -13.00 1.40
N GLY A 215 4.46 -11.83 1.23
CA GLY A 215 4.62 -11.01 0.03
C GLY A 215 5.99 -10.35 -0.08
N ALA A 216 6.78 -10.28 1.00
CA ALA A 216 8.08 -9.59 1.01
C ALA A 216 9.08 -10.17 -0.01
N LYS A 217 9.01 -11.47 -0.31
CA LYS A 217 9.85 -12.14 -1.32
C LYS A 217 9.57 -11.69 -2.76
N TYR A 218 8.44 -11.02 -2.97
CA TYR A 218 8.00 -10.52 -4.27
C TYR A 218 8.10 -9.00 -4.37
N LEU A 219 8.79 -8.38 -3.40
CA LEU A 219 9.11 -6.95 -3.43
C LEU A 219 10.48 -6.74 -4.06
N VAL A 220 10.51 -5.94 -5.12
CA VAL A 220 11.74 -5.47 -5.77
C VAL A 220 12.05 -4.05 -5.30
N PRO A 221 13.33 -3.72 -5.01
CA PRO A 221 13.69 -2.40 -4.54
C PRO A 221 13.49 -1.38 -5.66
N MET A 222 12.98 -0.20 -5.32
CA MET A 222 12.97 0.96 -6.21
C MET A 222 13.80 2.08 -5.59
N ARG A 223 14.63 2.72 -6.41
CA ARG A 223 15.42 3.88 -5.99
C ARG A 223 15.67 4.78 -7.19
N LEU A 224 15.17 6.00 -7.12
CA LEU A 224 15.41 7.00 -8.15
C LEU A 224 15.43 8.40 -7.53
N SER A 225 16.28 9.28 -8.04
CA SER A 225 16.38 10.66 -7.56
C SER A 225 16.39 11.64 -8.71
N SER A 226 15.70 12.76 -8.52
CA SER A 226 15.73 13.94 -9.38
C SER A 226 16.34 15.13 -8.63
N ALA A 227 16.28 16.32 -9.23
CA ALA A 227 16.72 17.56 -8.59
C ALA A 227 15.89 17.94 -7.35
N PHE A 228 14.61 17.54 -7.29
CA PHE A 228 13.66 17.97 -6.25
C PHE A 228 13.14 16.84 -5.36
N PHE A 229 13.24 15.60 -5.84
CA PHE A 229 12.62 14.44 -5.20
C PHE A 229 13.60 13.27 -5.12
N ARG A 230 13.58 12.56 -4.00
CA ARG A 230 14.21 11.24 -3.88
C ARG A 230 13.14 10.20 -3.56
N ILE A 231 13.06 9.18 -4.40
CA ILE A 231 12.18 8.04 -4.22
C ILE A 231 13.02 6.84 -3.79
N THR A 232 12.60 6.19 -2.72
CA THR A 232 13.08 4.87 -2.30
C THR A 232 11.89 3.99 -1.97
N GLY A 233 12.08 2.66 -1.94
CA GLY A 233 11.06 1.76 -1.45
C GLY A 233 11.01 0.43 -2.20
N TRP A 234 9.81 -0.11 -2.34
CA TRP A 234 9.58 -1.46 -2.81
C TRP A 234 8.36 -1.54 -3.75
N ALA A 235 8.55 -2.09 -4.95
CA ALA A 235 7.48 -2.43 -5.88
C ALA A 235 7.17 -3.92 -5.82
N GLY A 236 5.89 -4.29 -5.81
CA GLY A 236 5.48 -5.69 -5.88
C GLY A 236 5.52 -6.22 -7.32
N LEU A 237 6.03 -7.43 -7.50
CA LEU A 237 5.87 -8.17 -8.76
C LEU A 237 4.38 -8.43 -9.05
N PRO A 238 4.00 -8.73 -10.31
CA PRO A 238 2.57 -8.76 -10.72
C PRO A 238 1.69 -9.75 -9.94
N HIS A 239 2.26 -10.87 -9.50
CA HIS A 239 1.56 -11.86 -8.67
C HIS A 239 1.32 -11.37 -7.23
N LEU A 240 2.06 -10.37 -6.75
CA LEU A 240 1.80 -9.66 -5.50
C LEU A 240 0.85 -8.48 -5.76
N SER A 241 -0.43 -8.78 -5.87
CA SER A 241 -1.50 -7.81 -6.11
C SER A 241 -2.67 -7.99 -5.16
N ARG A 242 -3.39 -6.90 -4.90
CA ARG A 242 -4.59 -6.85 -4.04
C ARG A 242 -5.77 -6.24 -4.79
N PHE A 243 -6.97 -6.52 -4.29
CA PHE A 243 -8.16 -5.78 -4.69
C PHE A 243 -8.18 -4.40 -4.03
N GLY A 244 -8.51 -3.38 -4.82
CA GLY A 244 -8.54 -1.99 -4.36
C GLY A 244 -7.18 -1.45 -3.94
N ALA A 245 -7.14 -0.22 -3.42
CA ALA A 245 -5.90 0.51 -3.14
C ALA A 245 -5.18 0.08 -1.85
N SER A 246 -5.61 -0.99 -1.19
CA SER A 246 -5.11 -1.43 0.12
C SER A 246 -3.63 -1.84 0.14
N GLY A 247 -3.06 -2.17 -1.02
CA GLY A 247 -1.64 -2.52 -1.15
C GLY A 247 -0.71 -1.34 -1.39
N ILE A 248 -1.24 -0.13 -1.56
CA ILE A 248 -0.47 1.04 -1.98
C ILE A 248 -0.22 1.93 -0.76
N HIS A 249 1.05 2.06 -0.40
CA HIS A 249 1.51 2.82 0.76
C HIS A 249 2.49 3.91 0.31
N PHE A 250 2.12 5.17 0.52
CA PHE A 250 2.94 6.33 0.18
C PHE A 250 3.34 7.09 1.43
N PHE A 251 4.61 7.44 1.52
CA PHE A 251 5.19 8.21 2.61
C PHE A 251 5.95 9.40 2.04
N VAL A 252 5.72 10.61 2.55
CA VAL A 252 6.49 11.81 2.20
C VAL A 252 7.11 12.39 3.46
N ASN A 253 8.44 12.56 3.48
CA ASN A 253 9.18 13.08 4.63
C ASN A 253 8.77 12.41 5.96
N GLY A 254 8.59 11.08 5.93
CA GLY A 254 8.19 10.29 7.10
C GLY A 254 6.69 10.34 7.45
N ARG A 255 5.82 10.83 6.56
CA ARG A 255 4.37 10.92 6.77
C ARG A 255 3.59 10.14 5.73
N HIS A 256 2.67 9.30 6.18
CA HIS A 256 1.76 8.62 5.26
C HIS A 256 0.79 9.62 4.62
N PHE A 257 0.61 9.54 3.30
CA PHE A 257 -0.28 10.43 2.56
C PHE A 257 -0.97 9.70 1.41
N ARG A 258 -1.99 10.33 0.83
CA ARG A 258 -2.68 9.86 -0.37
C ARG A 258 -2.62 10.97 -1.41
N ASP A 259 -2.14 10.64 -2.59
CA ASP A 259 -2.16 11.53 -3.73
C ASP A 259 -2.72 10.83 -4.97
N LYS A 260 -3.64 11.51 -5.66
CA LYS A 260 -4.29 10.97 -6.86
C LYS A 260 -3.32 10.91 -8.04
N GLY A 261 -2.36 11.84 -8.11
CA GLY A 261 -1.34 11.88 -9.16
C GLY A 261 -0.37 10.70 -9.06
N ILE A 262 0.20 10.46 -7.87
CA ILE A 262 1.09 9.32 -7.61
C ILE A 262 0.33 8.00 -7.79
N PHE A 263 -0.92 7.92 -7.32
CA PHE A 263 -1.76 6.75 -7.56
C PHE A 263 -1.97 6.48 -9.06
N ALA A 264 -2.21 7.52 -9.86
CA ALA A 264 -2.31 7.40 -11.31
C ALA A 264 -0.97 6.98 -11.94
N ALA A 265 0.17 7.49 -11.44
CA ALA A 265 1.52 7.11 -11.90
C ALA A 265 1.81 5.63 -11.67
N VAL A 266 1.46 5.12 -10.48
CA VAL A 266 1.55 3.68 -10.15
C VAL A 266 0.70 2.87 -11.12
N ARG A 267 -0.56 3.25 -11.34
CA ARG A 267 -1.45 2.54 -12.27
C ARG A 267 -0.94 2.55 -13.70
N GLU A 268 -0.31 3.65 -14.13
CA GLU A 268 0.31 3.75 -15.45
C GLU A 268 1.51 2.81 -15.57
N ALA A 269 2.36 2.74 -14.56
CA ALA A 269 3.54 1.89 -14.56
C ALA A 269 3.19 0.39 -14.63
N TYR A 270 2.05 -0.02 -14.08
CA TYR A 270 1.54 -1.40 -14.15
C TYR A 270 0.52 -1.63 -15.27
N ARG A 271 0.28 -0.64 -16.15
CA ARG A 271 -0.67 -0.78 -17.25
C ARG A 271 -0.22 -1.88 -18.21
N GLY A 272 -1.11 -2.82 -18.51
CA GLY A 272 -0.81 -3.97 -19.36
C GLY A 272 -0.07 -5.12 -18.64
N ILE A 273 0.30 -4.94 -17.37
CA ILE A 273 0.92 -5.97 -16.52
C ILE A 273 -0.11 -6.54 -15.54
N LEU A 274 -0.94 -5.68 -14.94
CA LEU A 274 -1.99 -6.09 -14.01
C LEU A 274 -3.39 -5.99 -14.63
N PRO A 275 -4.32 -6.89 -14.24
CA PRO A 275 -5.75 -6.72 -14.51
C PRO A 275 -6.31 -5.41 -13.94
N ALA A 276 -7.36 -4.86 -14.57
CA ALA A 276 -7.89 -3.53 -14.24
C ALA A 276 -8.48 -3.40 -12.82
N ASP A 277 -8.89 -4.50 -12.21
CA ASP A 277 -9.48 -4.61 -10.87
C ASP A 277 -8.44 -4.86 -9.76
N ARG A 278 -7.19 -5.10 -10.14
CA ARG A 278 -6.07 -5.36 -9.24
C ARG A 278 -5.16 -4.16 -9.11
N GLN A 279 -4.58 -4.01 -7.93
CA GLN A 279 -3.58 -3.00 -7.62
C GLN A 279 -2.32 -3.69 -7.09
N PRO A 280 -1.13 -3.15 -7.41
CA PRO A 280 0.12 -3.69 -6.90
C PRO A 280 0.24 -3.44 -5.39
N VAL A 281 1.10 -4.22 -4.72
CA VAL A 281 1.60 -3.86 -3.40
C VAL A 281 2.83 -2.99 -3.57
N ILE A 282 2.80 -1.75 -3.07
CA ILE A 282 3.91 -0.80 -3.19
C ILE A 282 4.12 -0.08 -1.87
N TYR A 283 5.40 0.10 -1.52
CA TYR A 283 5.84 1.01 -0.47
C TYR A 283 6.72 2.06 -1.11
N LEU A 284 6.27 3.31 -1.17
CA LEU A 284 6.99 4.41 -1.77
C LEU A 284 7.33 5.44 -0.69
N PHE A 285 8.61 5.67 -0.48
CA PHE A 285 9.16 6.68 0.42
C PHE A 285 9.72 7.83 -0.42
N LEU A 286 9.07 8.97 -0.33
CA LEU A 286 9.40 10.21 -1.00
C LEU A 286 10.08 11.16 -0.01
N GLU A 287 11.27 11.62 -0.35
CA GLU A 287 11.96 12.72 0.34
C GLU A 287 11.99 13.94 -0.58
N CYS A 288 11.62 15.10 -0.05
CA CYS A 288 11.65 16.37 -0.77
C CYS A 288 11.80 17.55 0.18
N ASP A 289 12.22 18.70 -0.35
CA ASP A 289 12.25 19.95 0.41
C ASP A 289 10.82 20.31 0.88
N PRO A 290 10.60 20.65 2.17
CA PRO A 290 9.30 21.09 2.67
C PRO A 290 8.66 22.24 1.89
N HIS A 291 9.44 23.11 1.23
CA HIS A 291 8.92 24.19 0.39
C HIS A 291 8.36 23.73 -0.97
N GLU A 292 8.63 22.48 -1.36
CA GLU A 292 8.20 21.88 -2.62
C GLU A 292 6.91 21.03 -2.49
N ALA A 293 6.48 20.78 -1.25
CA ALA A 293 5.29 20.00 -0.92
C ALA A 293 4.42 20.73 0.12
N ASP A 294 3.25 21.21 -0.31
CA ASP A 294 2.26 21.76 0.62
C ASP A 294 1.41 20.63 1.21
N VAL A 295 1.69 20.30 2.48
CA VAL A 295 0.99 19.27 3.26
C VAL A 295 -0.27 19.83 3.94
N ASN A 296 -0.51 21.16 3.89
CA ASN A 296 -1.57 21.84 4.64
C ASN A 296 -2.87 22.07 3.82
N VAL A 297 -3.17 21.19 2.87
CA VAL A 297 -4.28 21.38 1.91
C VAL A 297 -5.63 20.85 2.44
N HIS A 298 -5.64 19.94 3.43
CA HIS A 298 -6.88 19.35 3.97
C HIS A 298 -6.85 19.23 5.50
N PRO A 299 -8.00 19.40 6.22
CA PRO A 299 -8.08 19.26 7.68
C PRO A 299 -7.47 17.97 8.26
N ALA A 300 -7.57 16.86 7.54
CA ALA A 300 -7.02 15.55 7.91
C ALA A 300 -5.54 15.32 7.49
N LYS A 301 -4.89 16.29 6.82
CA LYS A 301 -3.49 16.23 6.32
C LYS A 301 -3.17 15.03 5.41
N MET A 302 -4.17 14.43 4.77
CA MET A 302 -4.01 13.24 3.93
C MET A 302 -3.66 13.55 2.47
N GLU A 303 -3.82 14.79 2.02
CA GLU A 303 -3.57 15.22 0.64
C GLU A 303 -2.43 16.24 0.60
N VAL A 304 -1.48 16.06 -0.32
CA VAL A 304 -0.29 16.91 -0.48
C VAL A 304 -0.30 17.50 -1.88
N ARG A 305 -0.06 18.80 -2.02
CA ARG A 305 0.12 19.44 -3.32
C ARG A 305 1.60 19.66 -3.59
N PHE A 306 2.09 19.01 -4.64
CA PHE A 306 3.47 19.16 -5.09
C PHE A 306 3.58 20.28 -6.12
N ARG A 307 4.59 21.14 -6.01
CA ARG A 307 4.88 22.19 -6.99
C ARG A 307 5.15 21.60 -8.38
N TYR A 308 5.90 20.49 -8.42
CA TYR A 308 6.31 19.80 -9.65
C TYR A 308 5.62 18.44 -9.81
N GLY A 309 4.29 18.41 -9.75
CA GLY A 309 3.51 17.16 -9.78
C GLY A 309 3.68 16.31 -11.05
N LYS A 310 3.94 16.92 -12.21
CA LYS A 310 4.19 16.19 -13.46
C LYS A 310 5.54 15.45 -13.44
N ASP A 311 6.58 16.12 -12.94
CA ASP A 311 7.90 15.52 -12.82
C ASP A 311 7.89 14.38 -11.80
N LEU A 312 7.14 14.55 -10.70
CA LEU A 312 6.91 13.48 -9.73
C LEU A 312 6.18 12.28 -10.36
N PHE A 313 5.16 12.52 -11.20
CA PHE A 313 4.46 11.44 -11.92
C PHE A 313 5.42 10.62 -12.79
N GLU A 314 6.22 11.28 -13.63
CA GLU A 314 7.18 10.59 -14.49
C GLU A 314 8.29 9.90 -13.69
N LEU A 315 8.75 10.52 -12.60
CA LEU A 315 9.75 9.93 -11.70
C LEU A 315 9.24 8.64 -11.05
N VAL A 316 8.00 8.64 -10.53
CA VAL A 316 7.37 7.44 -9.95
C VAL A 316 7.21 6.36 -11.01
N ARG A 317 6.71 6.73 -12.20
CA ARG A 317 6.50 5.80 -13.32
C ARG A 317 7.83 5.17 -13.76
N HIS A 318 8.89 5.95 -13.88
CA HIS A 318 10.24 5.46 -14.22
C HIS A 318 10.83 4.59 -13.11
N ALA A 319 10.75 5.00 -11.84
CA ALA A 319 11.29 4.23 -10.72
C ALA A 319 10.67 2.83 -10.62
N ILE A 320 9.36 2.73 -10.84
CA ILE A 320 8.65 1.44 -10.91
C ILE A 320 9.03 0.70 -12.19
N GLY A 321 9.07 1.39 -13.33
CA GLY A 321 9.45 0.81 -14.62
C GLY A 321 10.85 0.21 -14.62
N GLU A 322 11.83 0.83 -13.97
CA GLU A 322 13.19 0.29 -13.78
C GLU A 322 13.19 -0.91 -12.83
N ALA A 323 12.49 -0.80 -11.69
CA ALA A 323 12.40 -1.91 -10.73
C ALA A 323 11.71 -3.16 -11.31
N LEU A 324 10.74 -2.97 -12.23
CA LEU A 324 10.09 -4.06 -12.96
C LEU A 324 10.79 -4.42 -14.28
N GLY A 325 11.59 -3.50 -14.84
CA GLY A 325 12.35 -3.68 -16.08
C GLY A 325 13.64 -4.46 -15.88
N GLU A 326 14.23 -4.37 -14.67
CA GLU A 326 15.18 -5.35 -14.14
C GLU A 326 14.50 -6.63 -13.63
N ILE A 327 13.42 -7.06 -14.28
CA ILE A 327 13.13 -8.49 -14.30
C ILE A 327 14.08 -9.05 -15.36
N PRO A 328 15.22 -9.69 -15.00
CA PRO A 328 15.71 -10.71 -15.91
C PRO A 328 14.52 -11.63 -16.09
N VAL A 329 14.12 -11.86 -17.35
CA VAL A 329 13.50 -13.15 -17.68
C VAL A 329 14.43 -14.13 -17.02
N VAL A 330 14.04 -14.74 -15.90
CA VAL A 330 14.92 -15.70 -15.22
C VAL A 330 14.85 -16.91 -16.14
N PRO A 331 15.86 -17.24 -16.96
CA PRO A 331 16.02 -18.65 -17.23
C PRO A 331 16.29 -19.24 -15.85
N SER A 332 15.60 -20.31 -15.49
CA SER A 332 16.04 -21.14 -14.38
C SER A 332 17.39 -21.74 -14.77
N ALA A 333 18.44 -20.93 -14.70
CA ALA A 333 19.81 -21.26 -15.06
C ALA A 333 20.55 -21.50 -13.75
N VAL A 334 20.50 -22.76 -13.32
CA VAL A 334 21.48 -23.29 -12.39
C VAL A 334 22.84 -23.18 -13.07
N SER A 335 23.67 -22.23 -12.61
CA SER A 335 25.07 -22.17 -13.02
C SER A 335 25.84 -23.31 -12.34
N LEU A 336 26.06 -24.40 -13.06
CA LEU A 336 27.06 -25.40 -12.71
C LEU A 336 28.41 -24.92 -13.23
N SER A 337 29.31 -24.53 -12.33
CA SER A 337 30.70 -24.28 -12.65
C SER A 337 31.34 -25.56 -13.19
N GLY A 338 31.71 -25.55 -14.47
CA GLY A 338 32.48 -26.61 -15.08
C GLY A 338 33.93 -26.61 -14.59
N ARG A 339 34.39 -27.75 -14.09
CA ARG A 339 35.78 -28.16 -14.25
C ARG A 339 35.79 -29.57 -14.83
N ALA A 340 36.20 -29.65 -16.08
CA ALA A 340 36.43 -30.89 -16.80
C ALA A 340 37.67 -31.61 -16.25
N GLU A 341 37.57 -32.92 -16.06
CA GLU A 341 38.67 -33.83 -16.40
C GLU A 341 38.10 -35.05 -17.12
N VAL A 342 38.46 -35.15 -18.40
CA VAL A 342 38.31 -36.34 -19.23
C VAL A 342 39.30 -37.38 -18.72
N ARG A 343 38.81 -38.54 -18.28
CA ARG A 343 39.63 -39.75 -18.15
C ARG A 343 38.99 -40.88 -18.96
N THR A 344 39.72 -41.24 -20.01
CA THR A 344 39.52 -42.36 -20.92
C THR A 344 39.43 -43.69 -20.17
N GLY A 345 38.36 -44.44 -20.38
CA GLY A 345 38.19 -45.80 -19.84
C GLY A 345 38.87 -46.87 -20.71
N ALA A 346 39.45 -47.87 -20.05
CA ALA A 346 39.75 -49.19 -20.61
C ALA A 346 38.92 -50.27 -19.88
N PRO A 347 38.62 -51.43 -20.51
CA PRO A 347 37.42 -52.22 -20.21
C PRO A 347 37.71 -53.55 -19.49
N MET A 348 36.73 -54.11 -18.76
CA MET A 348 36.45 -55.56 -18.53
C MET A 348 35.47 -55.77 -17.33
N PRO A 349 34.87 -56.97 -17.12
CA PRO A 349 33.87 -57.68 -17.94
C PRO A 349 32.63 -58.10 -17.06
N PRO A 350 31.62 -58.84 -17.57
CA PRO A 350 30.33 -59.01 -16.88
C PRO A 350 30.31 -60.25 -15.97
N LYS A 351 29.53 -60.21 -14.89
CA LYS A 351 29.08 -61.43 -14.20
C LYS A 351 27.63 -61.36 -13.71
N THR A 352 26.96 -62.45 -14.05
CA THR A 352 25.61 -62.96 -13.83
C THR A 352 25.27 -63.28 -12.36
N GLY A 353 23.97 -63.17 -12.00
CA GLY A 353 23.31 -64.02 -10.99
C GLY A 353 22.49 -63.29 -9.92
N GLU A 354 21.16 -63.43 -9.96
CA GLU A 354 20.17 -63.15 -8.90
C GLU A 354 19.89 -64.42 -8.04
N PRO A 355 19.06 -64.40 -6.97
CA PRO A 355 18.65 -63.33 -6.03
C PRO A 355 18.66 -63.77 -4.54
N GLN A 356 18.60 -62.83 -3.57
CA GLN A 356 17.71 -62.91 -2.39
C GLN A 356 17.75 -61.64 -1.50
N GLU A 357 16.62 -61.45 -0.81
CA GLU A 357 16.07 -60.25 -0.18
C GLU A 357 16.83 -59.69 1.03
N GLY A 358 16.75 -58.37 1.23
CA GLY A 358 16.94 -57.76 2.54
C GLY A 358 17.46 -56.31 2.52
N ASN A 359 16.63 -55.42 3.07
CA ASN A 359 16.90 -54.06 3.56
C ASN A 359 16.61 -52.83 2.68
N LEU A 360 15.63 -52.09 3.23
CA LEU A 360 15.26 -50.70 3.04
C LEU A 360 16.46 -49.75 3.27
N PHE A 361 16.50 -48.66 2.49
CA PHE A 361 17.50 -47.59 2.35
C PHE A 361 18.48 -47.75 1.17
N GLY A 362 18.25 -46.98 0.09
CA GLY A 362 19.19 -46.78 -1.01
C GLY A 362 18.64 -45.92 -2.15
N ASP A 363 19.43 -44.92 -2.55
CA ASP A 363 19.27 -44.03 -3.71
C ASP A 363 18.73 -44.74 -4.95
N GLN A 364 17.66 -44.20 -5.55
CA GLN A 364 17.29 -44.53 -6.93
C GLN A 364 18.00 -43.58 -7.90
N PRO A 365 18.82 -44.08 -8.84
CA PRO A 365 19.24 -43.29 -9.98
C PRO A 365 18.05 -43.11 -10.95
N ALA A 366 17.82 -41.86 -11.34
CA ALA A 366 16.83 -41.49 -12.35
C ALA A 366 17.12 -42.20 -13.68
N ALA A 367 16.08 -42.79 -14.27
CA ALA A 367 16.12 -43.31 -15.62
C ALA A 367 16.53 -42.21 -16.61
N PRO A 368 17.32 -42.50 -17.67
CA PRO A 368 17.60 -41.52 -18.69
C PRO A 368 16.30 -41.16 -19.40
N LEU A 369 15.93 -39.88 -19.30
CA LEU A 369 14.83 -39.29 -20.06
C LEU A 369 15.18 -39.38 -21.55
N LEU A 370 14.71 -40.45 -22.20
CA LEU A 370 14.66 -40.53 -23.65
C LEU A 370 13.65 -39.49 -24.15
N PHE A 371 14.15 -38.36 -24.64
CA PHE A 371 13.35 -37.39 -25.38
C PHE A 371 12.89 -38.06 -26.69
N ARG A 372 11.60 -38.40 -26.75
CA ARG A 372 10.95 -38.79 -27.99
C ARG A 372 10.50 -37.51 -28.71
N ALA A 373 11.11 -37.20 -29.84
CA ALA A 373 10.64 -36.14 -30.72
C ALA A 373 9.22 -36.49 -31.23
N PRO A 374 8.29 -35.51 -31.31
CA PRO A 374 6.99 -35.77 -31.89
C PRO A 374 7.13 -35.97 -33.41
N GLU A 375 6.75 -37.16 -33.89
CA GLU A 375 6.59 -37.43 -35.31
C GLU A 375 5.29 -36.76 -35.79
N GLY A 376 5.44 -35.62 -36.45
CA GLY A 376 4.37 -34.94 -37.16
C GLY A 376 4.95 -34.20 -38.36
N ASP A 377 4.43 -34.51 -39.55
CA ASP A 377 4.81 -33.86 -40.81
C ASP A 377 4.44 -32.37 -40.77
N PHE A 378 5.40 -31.51 -40.42
CA PHE A 378 5.28 -30.08 -40.59
C PHE A 378 5.82 -29.71 -41.96
N LEU A 379 4.89 -29.55 -42.92
CA LEU A 379 5.16 -29.10 -44.29
C LEU A 379 6.08 -27.87 -44.30
N ASP A 380 7.23 -28.01 -44.98
CA ASP A 380 8.16 -26.93 -45.29
C ASP A 380 7.44 -25.82 -46.05
N ARG A 381 7.18 -24.71 -45.35
CA ARG A 381 6.91 -23.42 -46.00
C ARG A 381 8.08 -22.52 -45.68
N GLU A 382 8.79 -22.10 -46.73
CA GLU A 382 9.78 -21.03 -46.67
C GLU A 382 9.16 -19.83 -45.94
N LYS A 383 9.76 -19.43 -44.81
CA LYS A 383 9.29 -18.32 -43.98
C LYS A 383 10.39 -17.28 -43.85
N GLU A 384 10.15 -16.13 -44.45
CA GLU A 384 10.86 -14.88 -44.21
C GLU A 384 10.80 -14.49 -42.72
N GLY A 385 11.82 -13.76 -42.27
CA GLY A 385 12.25 -13.57 -40.87
C GLY A 385 11.19 -13.39 -39.77
N GLY A 386 11.52 -13.91 -38.58
CA GLY A 386 10.74 -13.80 -37.34
C GLY A 386 10.61 -15.15 -36.61
N PHE A 387 9.69 -15.27 -35.64
CA PHE A 387 9.36 -16.55 -34.96
C PHE A 387 8.96 -17.70 -35.92
N GLY A 388 8.71 -17.40 -37.20
CA GLY A 388 8.43 -18.36 -38.26
C GLY A 388 9.60 -19.26 -38.65
N SER A 389 10.84 -18.90 -38.31
CA SER A 389 12.05 -19.70 -38.56
C SER A 389 12.43 -20.63 -37.39
N LEU A 390 11.62 -20.66 -36.33
CA LEU A 390 11.87 -21.50 -35.15
C LEU A 390 11.34 -22.91 -35.38
N ARG A 391 12.18 -23.91 -35.16
CA ARG A 391 11.83 -25.34 -35.24
C ARG A 391 11.48 -25.87 -33.86
N PRO A 392 10.24 -26.30 -33.57
CA PRO A 392 9.90 -26.92 -32.29
C PRO A 392 10.63 -28.26 -32.11
N VAL A 393 11.24 -28.47 -30.95
CA VAL A 393 12.06 -29.66 -30.64
C VAL A 393 11.43 -30.47 -29.50
N ALA A 394 10.83 -29.82 -28.50
CA ALA A 394 10.22 -30.48 -27.36
C ALA A 394 9.11 -29.65 -26.71
N GLN A 395 8.29 -30.30 -25.89
CA GLN A 395 7.35 -29.64 -24.98
C GLN A 395 7.68 -30.02 -23.54
N LEU A 396 7.79 -29.03 -22.66
CA LEU A 396 8.08 -29.22 -21.25
C LEU A 396 6.85 -28.93 -20.41
N LEU A 397 6.55 -29.84 -19.47
CA LEU A 397 5.48 -29.70 -18.47
C LEU A 397 4.09 -29.36 -19.06
N GLY A 398 3.86 -29.69 -20.34
CA GLY A 398 2.63 -29.34 -21.06
C GLY A 398 2.34 -27.84 -21.19
N THR A 399 3.32 -26.98 -20.91
CA THR A 399 3.14 -25.52 -20.79
C THR A 399 4.16 -24.72 -21.60
N TYR A 400 5.36 -25.26 -21.84
CA TYR A 400 6.41 -24.58 -22.59
C TYR A 400 6.77 -25.36 -23.85
N ILE A 401 6.89 -24.67 -24.98
CA ILE A 401 7.39 -25.21 -26.24
C ILE A 401 8.84 -24.77 -26.39
N VAL A 402 9.75 -25.74 -26.55
CA VAL A 402 11.17 -25.48 -26.80
C VAL A 402 11.41 -25.55 -28.30
N CYS A 403 11.98 -24.49 -28.86
CA CYS A 403 12.30 -24.36 -30.26
C CYS A 403 13.81 -24.12 -30.47
N GLU A 404 14.34 -24.59 -31.58
CA GLU A 404 15.67 -24.31 -32.07
C GLU A 404 15.59 -23.36 -33.27
N GLY A 405 16.38 -22.29 -33.28
CA GLY A 405 16.49 -21.42 -34.45
C GLY A 405 17.56 -20.36 -34.26
N MET A 406 18.21 -19.96 -35.36
CA MET A 406 19.30 -18.97 -35.37
C MET A 406 20.47 -19.28 -34.42
N GLY A 407 20.74 -20.55 -34.16
CA GLY A 407 21.83 -20.99 -33.27
C GLY A 407 21.52 -20.86 -31.78
N GLU A 408 20.27 -20.52 -31.42
CA GLU A 408 19.82 -20.38 -30.04
C GLU A 408 18.64 -21.30 -29.73
N VAL A 409 18.44 -21.58 -28.44
CA VAL A 409 17.27 -22.30 -27.93
C VAL A 409 16.26 -21.26 -27.43
N VAL A 410 15.06 -21.27 -28.01
CA VAL A 410 13.97 -20.36 -27.67
C VAL A 410 12.89 -21.13 -26.93
N ILE A 411 12.51 -20.68 -25.74
CA ILE A 411 11.43 -21.28 -24.95
C ILE A 411 10.20 -20.36 -25.03
N ILE A 412 9.07 -20.93 -25.46
CA ILE A 412 7.81 -20.22 -25.68
C ILE A 412 6.80 -20.72 -24.65
N ASP A 413 6.25 -19.82 -23.83
CA ASP A 413 5.10 -20.12 -22.98
C ASP A 413 3.84 -20.25 -23.85
N GLN A 414 3.20 -21.41 -23.80
CA GLN A 414 2.05 -21.75 -24.63
C GLN A 414 0.83 -20.89 -24.29
N HIS A 415 0.60 -20.54 -23.02
CA HIS A 415 -0.53 -19.71 -22.61
C HIS A 415 -0.35 -18.27 -23.09
N ALA A 416 0.85 -17.72 -22.93
CA ALA A 416 1.15 -16.37 -23.43
C ALA A 416 1.08 -16.29 -24.96
N ALA A 417 1.54 -17.34 -25.67
CA ALA A 417 1.45 -17.42 -27.12
C ALA A 417 -0.01 -17.51 -27.61
N ASP A 418 -0.83 -18.33 -26.97
CA ASP A 418 -2.26 -18.46 -27.30
C ASP A 418 -3.01 -17.13 -27.09
N GLU A 419 -2.79 -16.46 -25.95
CA GLU A 419 -3.39 -15.15 -25.68
C GLU A 419 -2.95 -14.09 -26.69
N ARG A 420 -1.66 -14.09 -27.09
CA ARG A 420 -1.13 -13.18 -28.10
C ARG A 420 -1.78 -13.42 -29.47
N ILE A 421 -1.98 -14.67 -29.86
CA ILE A 421 -2.64 -15.04 -31.12
C ILE A 421 -4.12 -14.62 -31.08
N VAL A 422 -4.83 -14.89 -29.99
CA VAL A 422 -6.23 -14.47 -29.80
C VAL A 422 -6.35 -12.95 -29.84
N PHE A 423 -5.47 -12.24 -29.14
CA PHE A 423 -5.43 -10.77 -29.13
C PHE A 423 -5.12 -10.20 -30.52
N SER A 424 -4.13 -10.74 -31.25
CA SER A 424 -3.84 -10.32 -32.62
C SER A 424 -5.02 -10.58 -33.55
N ARG A 425 -5.67 -11.74 -33.47
CA ARG A 425 -6.87 -12.04 -34.25
C ARG A 425 -8.01 -11.07 -33.94
N LEU A 426 -8.24 -10.75 -32.66
CA LEU A 426 -9.25 -9.78 -32.24
C LEU A 426 -8.89 -8.37 -32.71
N LYS A 427 -7.63 -7.96 -32.57
CA LYS A 427 -7.12 -6.66 -33.03
C LYS A 427 -7.24 -6.51 -34.55
N ASP A 428 -6.86 -7.53 -35.32
CA ASP A 428 -6.98 -7.52 -36.78
C ASP A 428 -8.45 -7.58 -37.21
N SER A 429 -9.32 -8.27 -36.46
CA SER A 429 -10.77 -8.27 -36.69
C SER A 429 -11.42 -6.92 -36.34
N TYR A 430 -10.87 -6.20 -35.37
CA TYR A 430 -11.38 -4.90 -34.91
C TYR A 430 -10.87 -3.73 -35.76
N LEU A 431 -9.64 -3.83 -36.28
CA LEU A 431 -9.05 -2.86 -37.23
C LEU A 431 -9.43 -3.17 -38.69
N GLY A 432 -9.84 -4.41 -38.99
CA GLY A 432 -10.39 -4.81 -40.28
C GLY A 432 -11.86 -4.40 -40.45
N LYS A 433 -12.29 -4.22 -41.71
CA LYS A 433 -13.65 -3.75 -42.09
C LYS A 433 -14.82 -4.68 -41.71
N ASN A 434 -14.58 -5.79 -41.00
CA ASN A 434 -15.58 -6.82 -40.69
C ASN A 434 -15.65 -7.16 -39.18
N ALA A 435 -15.45 -6.17 -38.30
CA ALA A 435 -15.75 -6.36 -36.88
C ALA A 435 -17.24 -6.71 -36.72
N PRO A 436 -17.62 -7.78 -35.99
CA PRO A 436 -19.01 -8.11 -35.74
C PRO A 436 -19.66 -7.00 -34.91
N VAL A 437 -20.49 -6.17 -35.55
CA VAL A 437 -21.24 -5.08 -34.92
C VAL A 437 -22.61 -5.60 -34.50
N GLN A 438 -22.94 -5.50 -33.21
CA GLN A 438 -24.29 -5.76 -32.73
C GLN A 438 -25.04 -4.43 -32.59
N ARG A 439 -26.09 -4.24 -33.38
CA ARG A 439 -26.99 -3.09 -33.22
C ARG A 439 -27.69 -3.17 -31.86
N TRP A 440 -27.68 -2.06 -31.13
CA TRP A 440 -28.35 -1.97 -29.83
C TRP A 440 -29.86 -2.05 -30.02
N LEU A 441 -30.55 -2.79 -29.14
CA LEU A 441 -32.00 -2.98 -29.18
C LEU A 441 -32.77 -1.64 -29.04
N VAL A 442 -32.13 -0.66 -28.39
CA VAL A 442 -32.62 0.72 -28.26
C VAL A 442 -31.48 1.66 -28.67
N PRO A 443 -31.71 2.59 -29.62
CA PRO A 443 -30.69 3.55 -30.01
C PRO A 443 -30.34 4.46 -28.83
N GLN A 444 -29.04 4.64 -28.58
CA GLN A 444 -28.55 5.48 -27.49
C GLN A 444 -28.11 6.84 -28.02
N VAL A 445 -28.62 7.89 -27.39
CA VAL A 445 -28.31 9.27 -27.77
C VAL A 445 -26.99 9.66 -27.14
N VAL A 446 -25.95 9.80 -27.97
CA VAL A 446 -24.63 10.25 -27.54
C VAL A 446 -24.52 11.75 -27.80
N SER A 447 -24.27 12.53 -26.75
CA SER A 447 -23.99 13.97 -26.87
C SER A 447 -22.49 14.17 -27.12
N LEU A 448 -22.14 14.87 -28.20
CA LEU A 448 -20.76 15.21 -28.55
C LEU A 448 -20.53 16.71 -28.27
N PRO A 449 -19.93 17.08 -27.13
CA PRO A 449 -19.68 18.49 -26.82
C PRO A 449 -18.57 19.01 -27.74
N GLY A 450 -18.87 20.03 -28.55
CA GLY A 450 -17.89 20.71 -29.40
C GLY A 450 -18.03 20.49 -30.91
N ALA A 451 -18.97 19.64 -31.37
CA ALA A 451 -19.27 19.53 -32.80
C ALA A 451 -20.11 20.74 -33.25
N GLY A 452 -19.52 21.62 -34.07
CA GLY A 452 -20.20 22.73 -34.71
C GLY A 452 -21.03 22.28 -35.92
N ARG A 453 -21.80 23.21 -36.50
CA ARG A 453 -22.61 22.96 -37.73
C ARG A 453 -21.78 22.41 -38.91
N LYS A 454 -20.46 22.65 -38.93
CA LYS A 454 -19.57 22.21 -40.01
C LYS A 454 -19.19 20.73 -39.91
N GLU A 455 -18.98 20.17 -38.71
CA GLU A 455 -18.67 18.75 -38.57
C GLU A 455 -19.90 17.83 -38.71
N ARG A 456 -21.11 18.37 -38.52
CA ARG A 456 -22.37 17.60 -38.56
C ARG A 456 -22.58 16.82 -39.85
N ALA A 457 -22.29 17.42 -41.02
CA ALA A 457 -22.45 16.75 -42.30
C ALA A 457 -21.47 15.56 -42.46
N GLY A 458 -20.26 15.66 -41.93
CA GLY A 458 -19.28 14.56 -41.93
C GLY A 458 -19.68 13.42 -40.98
N ILE A 459 -20.25 13.76 -39.82
CA ILE A 459 -20.76 12.78 -38.86
C ILE A 459 -21.99 12.05 -39.42
N GLU A 460 -22.92 12.76 -40.04
CA GLU A 460 -24.12 12.16 -40.67
C GLU A 460 -23.73 11.25 -41.86
N ALA A 461 -22.75 11.64 -42.67
CA ALA A 461 -22.22 10.81 -43.76
C ALA A 461 -21.51 9.54 -43.25
N PHE A 462 -20.74 9.64 -42.16
CA PHE A 462 -20.11 8.48 -41.53
C PHE A 462 -21.14 7.50 -40.94
N LEU A 463 -22.15 8.02 -40.23
CA LEU A 463 -23.21 7.21 -39.61
C LEU A 463 -24.16 6.55 -40.62
N SER A 464 -24.23 7.05 -41.85
CA SER A 464 -25.04 6.43 -42.92
C SER A 464 -24.26 5.41 -43.77
N ALA A 465 -22.92 5.37 -43.62
CA ALA A 465 -22.04 4.40 -44.27
C ALA A 465 -21.68 3.18 -43.41
N VAL A 466 -22.06 3.20 -42.12
CA VAL A 466 -21.95 2.10 -41.13
C VAL A 466 -23.34 1.50 -40.90
#